data_AF-A0A1M6XJU8-F1
#
_entry.id   AF-A0A1M6XJU8-F1
#
_cell.length_a   1.000
_cell.length_b   1.000
_cell.length_c   1.000
_cell.angle_alpha   90.00
_cell.angle_beta   90.00
_cell.angle_gamma   90.00
#
_symmetry.space_group_name_H-M   'P 1'
#
loop_
_entity.id
_entity.type
_entity.pdbx_description
1 polymer ?
#
loop_
_entity_poly.entity_id
_entity_poly.type
_entity_poly.pdbx_seq_one_letter_code
_entity_poly.pdbx_strand_id
1 'polypeptide(L)'
;MGDVLAGSNAVWEFEPDAVVIRYSRGARGARLLQVLGERRVPHAALASVDLADGRRGHVILRAAPRPAADPLIEAAGGQLKDSADPYRLIVPEEFSTLAEYYRDELRARIGGGPADDLPGRFLVEAPSPPLSFKAYDGKALFDGRTVSFRWFWTGASSAKWKAGDQSFPVEELSGVDWRSPEMLHGYLRLLRRNGGGPPPGEPDQDPAAVIFGLGYGPVHESLPFAAAVLSAIRAVRVRQQP
;
A
#
# COMPACT_ATOMS: atom_id res chain seq x y z
N MET A 1 23.64 8.41 14.66
CA MET A 1 23.95 8.09 13.26
C MET A 1 23.64 6.62 13.12
N GLY A 2 22.55 6.28 12.43
CA GLY A 2 22.10 4.89 12.31
C GLY A 2 23.06 4.09 11.43
N ASP A 3 23.11 2.79 11.67
CA ASP A 3 23.82 1.87 10.80
C ASP A 3 23.09 1.75 9.46
N VAL A 4 23.81 1.56 8.35
CA VAL A 4 23.24 1.62 7.00
C VAL A 4 23.60 0.38 6.19
N LEU A 5 22.63 -0.14 5.43
CA LEU A 5 22.83 -1.16 4.39
C LEU A 5 22.32 -0.65 3.04
N ALA A 6 23.23 -0.46 2.10
CA ALA A 6 22.91 -0.03 0.75
C ALA A 6 22.63 -1.23 -0.17
N GLY A 7 21.49 -1.20 -0.84
CA GLY A 7 21.13 -2.12 -1.91
C GLY A 7 20.99 -1.40 -3.25
N SER A 8 20.79 -2.17 -4.30
CA SER A 8 20.63 -1.62 -5.66
C SER A 8 19.31 -0.86 -5.85
N ASN A 9 18.28 -1.20 -5.07
CA ASN A 9 16.94 -0.63 -5.19
C ASN A 9 16.54 0.31 -4.03
N ALA A 10 17.24 0.26 -2.90
CA ALA A 10 16.98 1.10 -1.74
C ALA A 10 18.20 1.14 -0.81
N VAL A 11 18.16 2.01 0.19
CA VAL A 11 19.07 2.04 1.34
C VAL A 11 18.23 1.87 2.60
N TRP A 12 18.64 0.95 3.47
CA TRP A 12 18.02 0.77 4.80
C TRP A 12 18.91 1.39 5.85
N GLU A 13 18.35 2.27 6.67
CA GLU A 13 18.97 2.82 7.87
C GLU A 13 18.30 2.18 9.10
N PHE A 14 19.11 1.59 9.97
CA PHE A 14 18.66 0.89 11.16
C PHE A 14 18.75 1.85 12.35
N GLU A 15 17.59 2.36 12.74
CA GLU A 15 17.45 3.21 13.92
C GLU A 15 17.12 2.37 15.17
N PRO A 16 17.16 2.96 16.37
CA PRO A 16 16.86 2.22 17.60
C PRO A 16 15.45 1.60 17.62
N ASP A 17 14.45 2.28 17.07
CA ASP A 17 13.03 1.92 17.13
C ASP A 17 12.40 1.58 15.76
N ALA A 18 13.12 1.81 14.65
CA ALA A 18 12.59 1.66 13.30
C ALA A 18 13.66 1.33 12.26
N VAL A 19 13.21 0.88 11.09
CA VAL A 19 13.98 0.86 9.86
C VAL A 19 13.49 1.98 8.95
N VAL A 20 14.40 2.84 8.50
CA VAL A 20 14.10 3.85 7.48
C VAL A 20 14.56 3.34 6.12
N ILE A 21 13.61 3.15 5.21
CA ILE A 21 13.84 2.64 3.86
C ILE A 21 13.79 3.83 2.89
N ARG A 22 14.90 4.15 2.24
CA ARG A 22 14.99 5.19 1.21
C ARG A 22 15.12 4.53 -0.16
N TYR A 23 14.15 4.72 -1.05
CA TYR A 23 14.14 4.06 -2.35
C TYR A 23 15.03 4.76 -3.37
N SER A 24 15.79 3.97 -4.13
CA SER A 24 16.68 4.48 -5.16
C SER A 24 15.90 5.02 -6.35
N ARG A 25 16.18 6.26 -6.75
CA ARG A 25 15.53 6.93 -7.90
C ARG A 25 15.84 6.27 -9.26
N GLY A 26 16.85 5.39 -9.33
CA GLY A 26 17.33 4.76 -10.56
C GLY A 26 16.81 3.33 -10.84
N ALA A 27 16.03 2.73 -9.92
CA ALA A 27 15.55 1.36 -10.10
C ALA A 27 14.51 1.29 -11.23
N ARG A 28 14.93 0.84 -12.43
CA ARG A 28 14.01 0.57 -13.55
C ARG A 28 12.96 -0.45 -13.07
N GLY A 29 11.68 -0.13 -13.24
CA GLY A 29 10.57 -1.06 -13.02
C GLY A 29 9.81 -0.92 -11.69
N ALA A 30 10.15 0.05 -10.84
CA ALA A 30 9.51 0.21 -9.53
C ALA A 30 8.99 1.64 -9.28
N ARG A 31 8.19 2.20 -10.22
CA ARG A 31 7.59 3.55 -10.07
C ARG A 31 6.87 3.74 -8.72
N LEU A 32 6.27 2.68 -8.18
CA LEU A 32 5.65 2.71 -6.86
C LEU A 32 6.68 3.11 -5.79
N LEU A 33 7.84 2.47 -5.76
CA LEU A 33 8.90 2.77 -4.78
C LEU A 33 9.43 4.19 -4.94
N GLN A 34 9.51 4.71 -6.17
CA GLN A 34 9.88 6.09 -6.44
C GLN A 34 8.86 7.09 -5.88
N VAL A 35 7.56 6.80 -6.06
CA VAL A 35 6.46 7.62 -5.51
C VAL A 35 6.46 7.57 -3.97
N LEU A 36 6.76 6.42 -3.38
CA LEU A 36 6.87 6.28 -1.93
C LEU A 36 8.06 7.07 -1.38
N GLY A 37 9.19 7.11 -2.09
CA GLY A 37 10.36 7.92 -1.77
C GLY A 37 11.14 7.44 -0.54
N GLU A 38 10.54 7.59 0.64
CA GLU A 38 11.07 7.14 1.93
C GLU A 38 9.94 6.53 2.77
N ARG A 39 10.26 5.51 3.56
CA ARG A 39 9.33 4.93 4.54
C ARG A 39 10.05 4.66 5.85
N ARG A 40 9.52 5.23 6.94
CA ARG A 40 9.88 4.83 8.30
C ARG A 40 8.99 3.68 8.75
N VAL A 41 9.60 2.56 9.11
CA VAL A 41 8.90 1.34 9.54
C VAL A 41 9.31 1.02 10.98
N PRO A 42 8.44 1.27 11.98
CA PRO A 42 8.72 0.89 13.36
C PRO A 42 8.97 -0.62 13.50
N HIS A 43 9.86 -1.04 14.39
CA HIS A 43 10.10 -2.47 14.66
C HIS A 43 8.82 -3.20 15.08
N ALA A 44 7.93 -2.51 15.81
CA ALA A 44 6.61 -3.01 16.20
C ALA A 44 5.70 -3.32 14.99
N ALA A 45 5.95 -2.71 13.83
CA ALA A 45 5.20 -2.97 12.60
C ALA A 45 5.68 -4.24 11.87
N LEU A 46 6.84 -4.78 12.25
CA LEU A 46 7.46 -5.93 11.58
C LEU A 46 7.12 -7.24 12.30
N ALA A 47 6.90 -8.29 11.52
CA ALA A 47 6.62 -9.65 11.95
C ALA A 47 7.85 -10.54 11.80
N SER A 48 8.58 -10.38 10.69
CA SER A 48 9.81 -11.12 10.42
C SER A 48 10.78 -10.32 9.56
N VAL A 49 12.01 -10.79 9.53
CA VAL A 49 13.05 -10.40 8.59
C VAL A 49 13.82 -11.64 8.21
N ASP A 50 14.02 -11.83 6.92
CA ASP A 50 14.59 -13.04 6.33
C ASP A 50 15.58 -12.66 5.23
N LEU A 51 16.58 -13.52 5.04
CA LEU A 51 17.55 -13.41 3.97
C LEU A 51 17.33 -14.57 3.00
N ALA A 52 17.24 -14.26 1.71
CA ALA A 52 17.04 -15.25 0.67
C ALA A 52 18.04 -15.02 -0.48
N ASP A 53 18.31 -16.08 -1.23
CA ASP A 53 19.13 -15.99 -2.44
C ASP A 53 18.42 -15.13 -3.50
N GLY A 54 19.18 -14.23 -4.11
CA GLY A 54 18.72 -13.40 -5.21
C GLY A 54 19.08 -13.95 -6.58
N ARG A 55 19.12 -13.05 -7.56
CA ARG A 55 19.80 -13.36 -8.83
C ARG A 55 21.30 -13.49 -8.56
N ARG A 56 22.02 -14.15 -9.48
CA ARG A 56 23.48 -14.32 -9.40
C ARG A 56 24.17 -13.00 -9.00
N GLY A 57 24.99 -13.05 -7.95
CA GLY A 57 25.70 -11.88 -7.40
C GLY A 57 24.90 -11.04 -6.40
N HIS A 58 23.71 -11.48 -5.98
CA HIS A 58 22.86 -10.74 -5.04
C HIS A 58 22.19 -11.65 -4.01
N VAL A 59 22.01 -11.10 -2.81
CA VAL A 59 21.11 -11.63 -1.78
C VAL A 59 19.97 -10.65 -1.54
N ILE A 60 18.86 -11.15 -1.00
CA ILE A 60 17.65 -10.36 -0.74
C ILE A 60 17.41 -10.36 0.76
N LEU A 61 17.54 -9.18 1.38
CA LEU A 61 17.03 -8.95 2.73
C LEU A 61 15.57 -8.51 2.61
N ARG A 62 14.66 -9.27 3.20
CA ARG A 62 13.23 -9.00 3.13
C ARG A 62 12.63 -8.92 4.52
N ALA A 63 11.94 -7.83 4.82
CA ALA A 63 11.11 -7.71 6.01
C ALA A 63 9.65 -8.04 5.68
N ALA A 64 8.88 -8.52 6.64
CA ALA A 64 7.45 -8.74 6.52
C ALA A 64 6.73 -7.91 7.58
N PRO A 65 5.83 -6.97 7.22
CA PRO A 65 5.03 -6.28 8.20
C PRO A 65 3.99 -7.20 8.83
N ARG A 66 3.58 -6.90 10.06
CA ARG A 66 2.45 -7.56 10.73
C ARG A 66 1.15 -7.26 9.98
N PRO A 67 0.16 -8.17 10.05
CA PRO A 67 -1.18 -7.89 9.58
C PRO A 67 -1.68 -6.56 10.12
N ALA A 68 -2.32 -5.75 9.29
CA ALA A 68 -2.88 -4.47 9.67
C ALA A 68 -1.85 -3.43 10.20
N ALA A 69 -0.53 -3.62 10.04
CA ALA A 69 0.48 -2.65 10.46
C ALA A 69 0.80 -1.59 9.39
N ASP A 70 0.74 -1.96 8.11
CA ASP A 70 1.02 -1.09 6.97
C ASP A 70 -0.20 -1.00 6.04
N PRO A 71 -0.77 0.21 5.82
CA PRO A 71 -1.96 0.38 4.99
C PRO A 71 -1.70 0.07 3.51
N LEU A 72 -0.47 0.22 3.01
CA LEU A 72 -0.10 -0.08 1.64
C LEU A 72 -0.10 -1.59 1.39
N ILE A 73 0.46 -2.36 2.32
CA ILE A 73 0.49 -3.83 2.23
C ILE A 73 -0.89 -4.42 2.47
N GLU A 74 -1.65 -3.87 3.43
CA GLU A 74 -3.03 -4.24 3.68
C GLU A 74 -3.90 -4.03 2.43
N ALA A 75 -3.84 -2.84 1.80
CA ALA A 75 -4.58 -2.54 0.59
C ALA A 75 -4.14 -3.39 -0.62
N ALA A 76 -2.85 -3.74 -0.69
CA ALA A 76 -2.34 -4.59 -1.77
C ALA A 76 -2.84 -6.03 -1.68
N GLY A 77 -3.11 -6.55 -0.48
CA GLY A 77 -3.64 -7.90 -0.28
C GLY A 77 -2.79 -9.00 -0.93
N GLY A 78 -1.46 -8.84 -0.95
CA GLY A 78 -0.54 -9.83 -1.56
C GLY A 78 -0.44 -9.81 -3.08
N GLN A 79 -1.07 -8.83 -3.76
CA GLN A 79 -1.09 -8.75 -5.22
C GLN A 79 0.14 -8.04 -5.84
N LEU A 80 1.06 -7.53 -5.02
CA LEU A 80 2.27 -6.85 -5.49
C LEU A 80 3.31 -7.85 -6.00
N LYS A 81 3.92 -7.54 -7.13
CA LYS A 81 5.12 -8.22 -7.62
C LYS A 81 6.32 -7.89 -6.72
N ASP A 82 7.27 -8.81 -6.62
CA ASP A 82 8.55 -8.62 -5.93
C ASP A 82 9.27 -7.32 -6.30
N SER A 83 9.22 -6.89 -7.57
CA SER A 83 9.88 -5.66 -8.02
C SER A 83 9.26 -4.39 -7.46
N ALA A 84 8.04 -4.47 -6.94
CA ALA A 84 7.30 -3.37 -6.32
C ALA A 84 7.14 -3.56 -4.81
N ASP A 85 7.72 -4.62 -4.22
CA ASP A 85 7.69 -4.87 -2.77
C ASP A 85 8.57 -3.83 -2.04
N PRO A 86 7.97 -2.94 -1.21
CA PRO A 86 8.72 -1.91 -0.48
C PRO A 86 9.64 -2.48 0.62
N TYR A 87 9.42 -3.73 1.04
CA TYR A 87 10.17 -4.36 2.13
C TYR A 87 11.30 -5.26 1.63
N ARG A 88 11.68 -5.13 0.36
CA ARG A 88 12.68 -5.99 -0.28
C ARG A 88 13.92 -5.17 -0.62
N LEU A 89 15.06 -5.53 -0.04
CA LEU A 89 16.37 -4.90 -0.32
C LEU A 89 17.23 -5.88 -1.13
N ILE A 90 17.68 -5.44 -2.31
CA ILE A 90 18.55 -6.22 -3.19
C ILE A 90 20.00 -5.84 -2.90
N VAL A 91 20.70 -6.71 -2.16
CA VAL A 91 22.04 -6.46 -1.64
C VAL A 91 23.06 -7.18 -2.53
N PRO A 92 24.16 -6.52 -2.97
CA PRO A 92 25.28 -7.21 -3.61
C PRO A 92 25.85 -8.32 -2.72
N GLU A 93 26.23 -9.45 -3.30
CA GLU A 93 26.70 -10.63 -2.56
C GLU A 93 27.96 -10.36 -1.71
N GLU A 94 28.79 -9.39 -2.10
CA GLU A 94 29.94 -8.91 -1.31
C GLU A 94 29.53 -8.34 0.06
N PHE A 95 28.27 -7.91 0.23
CA PHE A 95 27.70 -7.44 1.49
C PHE A 95 26.76 -8.48 2.15
N SER A 96 26.84 -9.75 1.75
CA SER A 96 25.99 -10.83 2.30
C SER A 96 26.15 -11.00 3.81
N THR A 97 27.38 -11.07 4.32
CA THR A 97 27.66 -11.18 5.77
C THR A 97 27.10 -9.98 6.54
N LEU A 98 27.14 -8.78 5.95
CA LEU A 98 26.56 -7.58 6.56
C LEU A 98 25.02 -7.64 6.57
N ALA A 99 24.41 -8.16 5.51
CA ALA A 99 22.97 -8.39 5.45
C ALA A 99 22.51 -9.45 6.46
N GLU A 100 23.29 -10.51 6.68
CA GLU A 100 23.05 -11.52 7.73
C GLU A 100 23.10 -10.89 9.13
N TYR A 101 24.12 -10.07 9.40
CA TYR A 101 24.23 -9.34 10.65
C TYR A 101 22.98 -8.48 10.92
N TYR A 102 22.57 -7.66 9.95
CA TYR A 102 21.40 -6.80 10.13
C TYR A 102 20.07 -7.57 10.21
N ARG A 103 19.95 -8.70 9.51
CA ARG A 103 18.82 -9.62 9.69
C ARG A 103 18.73 -10.05 11.16
N ASP A 104 19.83 -10.50 11.74
CA ASP A 104 19.82 -11.04 13.10
C ASP A 104 19.60 -9.94 14.15
N GLU A 105 20.21 -8.76 13.97
CA GLU A 105 19.94 -7.57 14.77
C GLU A 105 18.47 -7.17 14.74
N LEU A 106 17.87 -7.09 13.55
CA LEU A 106 16.45 -6.77 13.42
C LEU A 106 15.57 -7.86 14.03
N ARG A 107 15.89 -9.13 13.80
CA ARG A 107 15.13 -10.26 14.35
C ARG A 107 15.13 -10.24 15.88
N ALA A 108 16.24 -9.84 16.51
CA ALA A 108 16.31 -9.67 17.96
C ALA A 108 15.44 -8.50 18.47
N ARG A 109 15.25 -7.45 17.65
CA ARG A 109 14.44 -6.25 17.99
C ARG A 109 12.95 -6.41 17.67
N ILE A 110 12.61 -7.27 16.71
CA ILE A 110 11.22 -7.65 16.41
C ILE A 110 10.73 -8.54 17.57
N GLY A 111 10.35 -7.90 18.67
CA GLY A 111 9.93 -8.57 19.89
C GLY A 111 8.68 -9.43 19.68
N GLY A 112 8.68 -10.63 20.28
CA GLY A 112 7.56 -11.56 20.36
C GLY A 112 6.41 -11.10 21.27
N GLY A 113 6.18 -9.78 21.37
CA GLY A 113 5.03 -9.23 22.07
C GLY A 113 3.72 -9.67 21.42
N PRO A 114 2.64 -9.85 22.21
CA PRO A 114 1.38 -10.39 21.74
C PRO A 114 0.88 -9.60 20.54
N ALA A 115 0.44 -10.32 19.51
CA ALA A 115 -0.16 -9.77 18.30
C ALA A 115 -1.50 -9.06 18.57
N ASP A 116 -1.99 -9.06 19.82
CA ASP A 116 -3.37 -8.77 20.17
C ASP A 116 -3.66 -7.30 20.52
N ASP A 117 -2.65 -6.47 20.78
CA ASP A 117 -2.82 -5.01 20.84
C ASP A 117 -2.50 -4.40 19.47
N LEU A 118 -3.25 -4.82 18.44
CA LEU A 118 -3.22 -4.10 17.17
C LEU A 118 -3.80 -2.70 17.43
N PRO A 119 -3.00 -1.63 17.29
CA PRO A 119 -3.52 -0.30 17.53
C PRO A 119 -4.70 -0.03 16.60
N GLY A 120 -5.63 0.78 17.07
CA GLY A 120 -6.74 1.23 16.22
C GLY A 120 -6.26 1.92 14.94
N ARG A 121 -4.99 2.35 14.85
CA ARG A 121 -4.36 2.96 13.67
C ARG A 121 -3.28 2.04 13.08
N PHE A 122 -2.92 2.27 11.82
CA PHE A 122 -1.73 1.67 11.24
C PHE A 122 -0.46 2.20 11.92
N LEU A 123 0.59 1.37 11.97
CA LEU A 123 1.88 1.70 12.55
C LEU A 123 2.81 2.38 11.54
N VAL A 124 2.66 2.03 10.25
CA VAL A 124 3.40 2.65 9.15
C VAL A 124 2.56 3.75 8.51
N GLU A 125 3.20 4.87 8.19
CA GLU A 125 2.53 6.02 7.61
C GLU A 125 1.99 5.73 6.21
N ALA A 126 0.75 6.18 5.97
CA ALA A 126 0.12 6.13 4.67
C ALA A 126 0.60 7.28 3.78
N PRO A 127 0.58 7.13 2.45
CA PRO A 127 0.77 8.25 1.55
C PRO A 127 -0.20 9.41 1.87
N SER A 128 0.32 10.63 1.91
CA SER A 128 -0.46 11.80 2.33
C SER A 128 -1.37 12.33 1.20
N PRO A 129 -2.65 12.67 1.49
CA PRO A 129 -3.52 13.39 0.56
C PRO A 129 -3.04 14.83 0.33
N PRO A 130 -3.47 15.49 -0.76
CA PRO A 130 -4.44 15.01 -1.75
C PRO A 130 -3.83 14.00 -2.73
N LEU A 131 -4.60 12.95 -3.04
CA LEU A 131 -4.23 11.94 -4.04
C LEU A 131 -5.27 11.88 -5.14
N SER A 132 -4.83 11.60 -6.37
CA SER A 132 -5.74 11.37 -7.48
C SER A 132 -5.09 10.50 -8.53
N PHE A 133 -5.91 9.75 -9.27
CA PHE A 133 -5.45 8.99 -10.43
C PHE A 133 -6.57 8.92 -11.47
N LYS A 134 -6.18 8.64 -12.72
CA LYS A 134 -7.14 8.38 -13.80
C LYS A 134 -7.38 6.88 -13.91
N ALA A 135 -8.62 6.46 -13.74
CA ALA A 135 -9.12 5.15 -14.09
C ALA A 135 -9.60 5.15 -15.56
N TYR A 136 -9.99 4.00 -16.08
CA TYR A 136 -10.50 3.86 -17.44
C TYR A 136 -11.85 4.58 -17.61
N ASP A 137 -12.72 4.43 -16.62
CA ASP A 137 -14.11 4.91 -16.61
C ASP A 137 -14.28 6.27 -15.90
N GLY A 138 -13.24 6.78 -15.24
CA GLY A 138 -13.33 8.05 -14.52
C GLY A 138 -12.04 8.50 -13.85
N LYS A 139 -12.15 9.56 -13.06
CA LYS A 139 -11.07 10.09 -12.21
C LYS A 139 -11.44 9.91 -10.75
N ALA A 140 -10.53 9.34 -9.97
CA ALA A 140 -10.64 9.25 -8.52
C ALA A 140 -9.84 10.36 -7.84
N LEU A 141 -10.43 10.97 -6.81
CA LEU A 141 -9.81 12.00 -5.98
C LEU A 141 -10.04 11.67 -4.52
N PHE A 142 -9.04 11.92 -3.69
CA PHE A 142 -9.11 11.78 -2.24
C PHE A 142 -8.41 12.96 -1.58
N ASP A 143 -9.15 13.70 -0.76
CA ASP A 143 -8.68 14.91 -0.05
C ASP A 143 -8.28 14.64 1.41
N GLY A 144 -8.33 13.38 1.86
CA GLY A 144 -8.11 12.99 3.25
C GLY A 144 -9.38 12.75 4.07
N ARG A 145 -10.54 13.18 3.56
CA ARG A 145 -11.85 13.02 4.21
C ARG A 145 -12.91 12.40 3.29
N THR A 146 -12.82 12.66 1.99
CA THR A 146 -13.84 12.30 1.02
C THR A 146 -13.18 11.72 -0.22
N VAL A 147 -13.69 10.58 -0.67
CA VAL A 147 -13.35 10.01 -1.98
C VAL A 147 -14.39 10.47 -2.99
N SER A 148 -13.97 11.06 -4.10
CA SER A 148 -14.87 11.44 -5.19
C SER A 148 -14.51 10.72 -6.48
N PHE A 149 -15.54 10.31 -7.23
CA PHE A 149 -15.40 9.78 -8.58
C PHE A 149 -16.09 10.68 -9.58
N ARG A 150 -15.35 11.04 -10.64
CA ARG A 150 -15.87 11.80 -11.78
C ARG A 150 -15.83 10.96 -13.04
N TRP A 151 -16.95 10.78 -13.70
CA TRP A 151 -17.07 9.82 -14.79
C TRP A 151 -16.59 10.37 -16.13
N PHE A 152 -15.95 9.52 -16.92
CA PHE A 152 -15.63 9.82 -18.31
C PHE A 152 -16.72 9.29 -19.21
N TRP A 153 -17.24 10.16 -20.08
CA TRP A 153 -18.32 9.84 -21.00
C TRP A 153 -18.05 8.65 -21.94
N THR A 154 -16.78 8.37 -22.26
CA THR A 154 -16.37 7.26 -23.15
C THR A 154 -16.09 5.95 -22.44
N GLY A 155 -15.97 5.95 -21.11
CA GLY A 155 -15.55 4.78 -20.34
C GLY A 155 -16.55 4.32 -19.29
N ALA A 156 -17.37 5.22 -18.76
CA ALA A 156 -18.34 4.88 -17.74
C ALA A 156 -19.53 4.12 -18.30
N SER A 157 -19.93 3.06 -17.59
CA SER A 157 -21.18 2.35 -17.87
C SER A 157 -22.39 3.27 -17.74
N SER A 158 -23.49 2.89 -18.39
CA SER A 158 -24.75 3.66 -18.30
C SER A 158 -25.26 3.77 -16.86
N ALA A 159 -24.99 2.78 -16.00
CA ALA A 159 -25.33 2.81 -14.59
C ALA A 159 -24.55 3.91 -13.85
N LYS A 160 -23.22 3.96 -14.01
CA LYS A 160 -22.36 5.00 -13.42
C LYS A 160 -22.69 6.39 -13.95
N TRP A 161 -22.87 6.52 -15.26
CA TRP A 161 -23.20 7.80 -15.87
C TRP A 161 -24.52 8.37 -15.34
N LYS A 162 -25.56 7.52 -15.20
CA LYS A 162 -26.85 7.93 -14.62
C LYS A 162 -26.76 8.28 -13.13
N ALA A 163 -25.86 7.64 -12.38
CA ALA A 163 -25.64 7.97 -10.97
C ALA A 163 -24.98 9.34 -10.79
N GLY A 164 -24.31 9.87 -11.82
CA GLY A 164 -23.58 11.13 -11.77
C GLY A 164 -22.31 11.02 -10.93
N ASP A 165 -21.58 12.14 -10.80
CA ASP A 165 -20.37 12.20 -9.96
C ASP A 165 -20.67 11.74 -8.54
N GLN A 166 -19.83 10.85 -8.01
CA GLN A 166 -20.03 10.25 -6.69
C GLN A 166 -19.10 10.88 -5.66
N SER A 167 -19.54 10.92 -4.40
CA SER A 167 -18.79 11.44 -3.27
C SER A 167 -19.05 10.57 -2.04
N PHE A 168 -17.99 10.10 -1.40
CA PHE A 168 -18.03 9.14 -0.30
C PHE A 168 -17.19 9.65 0.88
N PRO A 169 -17.82 10.13 1.97
CA PRO A 169 -17.12 10.43 3.21
C PRO A 169 -16.48 9.17 3.81
N VAL A 170 -15.26 9.25 4.33
CA VAL A 170 -14.57 8.09 4.93
C VAL A 170 -15.30 7.51 6.15
N GLU A 171 -16.14 8.32 6.79
CA GLU A 171 -17.02 7.92 7.90
C GLU A 171 -18.06 6.87 7.45
N GLU A 172 -18.48 6.90 6.19
CA GLU A 172 -19.46 5.99 5.61
C GLU A 172 -18.82 4.72 5.02
N LEU A 173 -17.49 4.66 4.97
CA LEU A 173 -16.74 3.57 4.36
C LEU A 173 -16.27 2.55 5.41
N SER A 174 -16.33 1.27 5.02
CA SER A 174 -15.87 0.13 5.82
C SER A 174 -14.51 -0.40 5.37
N GLY A 175 -14.09 -0.10 4.14
CA GLY A 175 -12.81 -0.52 3.61
C GLY A 175 -12.67 -0.16 2.13
N VAL A 176 -11.61 -0.68 1.52
CA VAL A 176 -11.31 -0.55 0.10
C VAL A 176 -10.92 -1.93 -0.42
N ASP A 177 -11.50 -2.33 -1.55
CA ASP A 177 -11.09 -3.50 -2.30
C ASP A 177 -10.32 -3.01 -3.54
N TRP A 178 -9.01 -3.26 -3.53
CA TRP A 178 -8.12 -2.90 -4.64
C TRP A 178 -7.67 -4.18 -5.34
N ARG A 179 -7.88 -4.22 -6.65
CA ARG A 179 -7.43 -5.31 -7.51
C ARG A 179 -6.43 -4.76 -8.52
N SER A 180 -5.24 -5.34 -8.54
CA SER A 180 -4.12 -4.80 -9.32
C SER A 180 -4.49 -4.57 -10.79
N PRO A 181 -4.12 -3.40 -11.39
CA PRO A 181 -4.31 -3.14 -12.83
C PRO A 181 -3.51 -4.11 -13.72
N GLU A 182 -2.56 -4.85 -13.14
CA GLU A 182 -1.79 -5.87 -13.86
C GLU A 182 -2.51 -7.23 -13.91
N MET A 183 -3.63 -7.37 -13.20
CA MET A 183 -4.51 -8.54 -13.25
C MET A 183 -5.69 -8.29 -14.19
N LEU A 184 -6.32 -9.38 -14.66
CA LEU A 184 -7.57 -9.28 -15.39
C LEU A 184 -8.64 -8.60 -14.52
N HIS A 185 -9.32 -7.63 -15.12
CA HIS A 185 -10.38 -6.84 -14.51
C HIS A 185 -9.93 -6.09 -13.24
N GLY A 186 -8.78 -5.42 -13.26
CA GLY A 186 -8.35 -4.57 -12.16
C GLY A 186 -9.34 -3.44 -11.86
N TYR A 187 -9.49 -3.07 -10.58
CA TYR A 187 -10.40 -2.03 -10.13
C TYR A 187 -10.00 -1.49 -8.76
N LEU A 188 -10.59 -0.36 -8.37
CA LEU A 188 -10.68 0.07 -6.98
C LEU A 188 -12.16 0.23 -6.63
N ARG A 189 -12.60 -0.45 -5.57
CA ARG A 189 -13.97 -0.42 -5.06
C ARG A 189 -13.98 0.03 -3.61
N LEU A 190 -14.84 0.99 -3.30
CA LEU A 190 -15.09 1.45 -1.94
C LEU A 190 -16.14 0.57 -1.28
N LEU A 191 -15.84 0.05 -0.10
CA LEU A 191 -16.78 -0.75 0.68
C LEU A 191 -17.55 0.19 1.62
N ARG A 192 -18.88 0.19 1.55
CA ARG A 192 -19.75 1.06 2.37
C ARG A 192 -20.16 0.36 3.68
N ARG A 193 -20.25 1.09 4.80
CA ARG A 193 -20.66 0.54 6.11
C ARG A 193 -22.12 0.13 6.15
N ASN A 194 -23.02 0.97 5.62
CA ASN A 194 -24.47 0.82 5.75
C ASN A 194 -25.13 0.25 4.49
N GLY A 195 -24.42 -0.60 3.75
CA GLY A 195 -24.91 -1.19 2.51
C GLY A 195 -25.95 -2.29 2.77
N GLY A 196 -27.16 -1.95 3.20
CA GLY A 196 -28.34 -2.83 3.20
C GLY A 196 -28.86 -3.17 1.79
N GLY A 197 -27.98 -3.19 0.79
CA GLY A 197 -28.28 -3.52 -0.59
C GLY A 197 -27.73 -4.91 -0.96
N PRO A 198 -28.13 -5.45 -2.13
CA PRO A 198 -27.57 -6.70 -2.64
C PRO A 198 -26.04 -6.65 -2.70
N PRO A 199 -25.35 -7.81 -2.68
CA PRO A 199 -23.90 -7.86 -2.81
C PRO A 199 -23.47 -7.04 -4.03
N PRO A 200 -22.35 -6.29 -3.93
CA PRO A 200 -21.93 -5.40 -5.00
C PRO A 200 -21.79 -6.22 -6.29
N GLY A 201 -22.53 -5.83 -7.33
CA GLY A 201 -22.55 -6.50 -8.63
C GLY A 201 -21.19 -6.38 -9.34
N GLU A 202 -21.17 -6.45 -10.66
CA GLU A 202 -19.92 -6.26 -11.40
C GLU A 202 -19.31 -4.86 -11.11
N PRO A 203 -17.99 -4.75 -10.85
CA PRO A 203 -17.34 -3.45 -10.59
C PRO A 203 -17.59 -2.38 -11.66
N ASP A 204 -17.86 -2.79 -12.90
CA ASP A 204 -18.17 -1.87 -14.00
C ASP A 204 -19.54 -1.18 -13.84
N GLN A 205 -20.48 -1.83 -13.17
CA GLN A 205 -21.84 -1.32 -12.95
C GLN A 205 -22.01 -0.63 -11.59
N ASP A 206 -20.99 -0.68 -10.73
CA ASP A 206 -21.03 -0.17 -9.36
C ASP A 206 -20.52 1.28 -9.28
N PRO A 207 -21.36 2.27 -8.92
CA PRO A 207 -20.91 3.67 -8.75
C PRO A 207 -19.87 3.86 -7.64
N ALA A 208 -19.70 2.90 -6.73
CA ALA A 208 -18.65 2.92 -5.73
C ALA A 208 -17.34 2.26 -6.20
N ALA A 209 -17.21 1.96 -7.49
CA ALA A 209 -16.00 1.39 -8.08
C ALA A 209 -15.54 2.13 -9.33
N VAL A 210 -14.22 2.18 -9.52
CA VAL A 210 -13.55 2.63 -10.75
C VAL A 210 -12.79 1.46 -11.36
N ILE A 211 -12.81 1.36 -12.69
CA ILE A 211 -12.19 0.24 -13.43
C ILE A 211 -10.81 0.64 -13.95
N PHE A 212 -9.86 -0.27 -13.83
CA PHE A 212 -8.54 -0.11 -14.43
C PHE A 212 -8.54 -0.64 -15.86
N GLY A 213 -7.66 -0.08 -16.68
CA GLY A 213 -7.50 -0.46 -18.07
C GLY A 213 -6.07 -0.24 -18.52
N LEU A 214 -5.75 -0.57 -19.77
CA LEU A 214 -4.40 -0.40 -20.29
C LEU A 214 -3.96 1.07 -20.17
N GLY A 215 -2.97 1.33 -19.32
CA GLY A 215 -2.47 2.68 -19.03
C GLY A 215 -3.27 3.50 -18.00
N TYR A 216 -4.33 2.93 -17.42
CA TYR A 216 -5.20 3.59 -16.43
C TYR A 216 -5.14 2.87 -15.07
N GLY A 217 -5.26 3.64 -13.99
CA GLY A 217 -5.19 3.15 -12.62
C GLY A 217 -3.85 2.52 -12.24
N PRO A 218 -2.70 3.05 -12.69
CA PRO A 218 -1.43 2.37 -12.53
C PRO A 218 -1.09 2.16 -11.04
N VAL A 219 -0.39 1.06 -10.73
CA VAL A 219 -0.08 0.64 -9.35
C VAL A 219 0.53 1.78 -8.50
N HIS A 220 1.42 2.58 -9.09
CA HIS A 220 2.12 3.67 -8.40
C HIS A 220 1.24 4.87 -8.03
N GLU A 221 -0.01 4.92 -8.49
CA GLU A 221 -0.98 5.94 -8.10
C GLU A 221 -2.19 5.32 -7.37
N SER A 222 -2.74 4.22 -7.90
CA SER A 222 -3.98 3.62 -7.39
C SER A 222 -3.79 2.89 -6.06
N LEU A 223 -2.64 2.26 -5.83
CA LEU A 223 -2.36 1.59 -4.56
C LEU A 223 -2.06 2.58 -3.42
N PRO A 224 -1.19 3.62 -3.59
CA PRO A 224 -1.06 4.68 -2.61
C PRO A 224 -2.39 5.35 -2.26
N PHE A 225 -3.25 5.57 -3.26
CA PHE A 225 -4.60 6.07 -3.06
C PHE A 225 -5.43 5.13 -2.16
N ALA A 226 -5.49 3.84 -2.47
CA ALA A 226 -6.22 2.86 -1.67
C ALA A 226 -5.70 2.81 -0.22
N ALA A 227 -4.40 2.83 -0.03
CA ALA A 227 -3.74 2.84 1.28
C ALA A 227 -4.11 4.08 2.11
N ALA A 228 -4.10 5.26 1.50
CA ALA A 228 -4.48 6.51 2.17
C ALA A 228 -5.95 6.51 2.61
N VAL A 229 -6.85 6.04 1.76
CA VAL A 229 -8.28 5.90 2.08
C VAL A 229 -8.47 4.89 3.22
N LEU A 230 -7.83 3.72 3.15
CA LEU A 230 -7.91 2.70 4.18
C LEU A 230 -7.40 3.21 5.54
N SER A 231 -6.30 3.95 5.53
CA SER A 231 -5.75 4.59 6.74
C SER A 231 -6.73 5.59 7.35
N ALA A 232 -7.36 6.44 6.53
CA ALA A 232 -8.34 7.41 6.99
C ALA A 232 -9.61 6.76 7.56
N ILE A 233 -10.13 5.71 6.91
CA ILE A 233 -11.27 4.91 7.42
C ILE A 233 -10.97 4.39 8.83
N ARG A 234 -9.77 3.82 9.01
CA ARG A 234 -9.36 3.22 10.28
C ARG A 234 -9.18 4.30 11.36
N ALA A 235 -8.55 5.42 11.02
CA ALA A 235 -8.37 6.55 11.93
C ALA A 235 -9.70 7.12 12.45
N VAL A 236 -10.75 7.15 11.63
CA VAL A 236 -12.10 7.54 12.07
C VAL A 236 -12.69 6.54 13.05
N ARG A 237 -12.50 5.22 12.84
CA ARG A 237 -13.02 4.20 13.77
C ARG A 237 -12.45 4.33 15.18
N VAL A 238 -11.15 4.63 15.30
CA VAL A 238 -10.52 4.84 16.62
C VAL A 238 -11.17 5.98 17.37
N ARG A 239 -11.47 7.10 16.69
CA ARG A 239 -12.13 8.26 17.32
C ARG A 239 -13.57 7.98 17.74
N GLN A 240 -14.19 6.95 17.17
CA GLN A 240 -15.58 6.56 17.45
C GLN A 240 -15.67 5.47 18.53
N GLN A 241 -14.54 4.89 18.97
CA GLN A 241 -14.51 3.98 20.12
C GLN A 241 -14.44 4.80 21.42
N PRO A 242 -15.35 4.55 22.39
CA PRO A 242 -15.45 5.31 23.63
C PRO A 242 -14.24 5.13 24.56
#